data_AF-A0A2V9MYL2-F1
#
_entry.id   AF-A0A2V9MYL2-F1
#
_cell.length_a   1.000
_cell.length_b   1.000
_cell.length_c   1.000
_cell.angle_alpha   90.00
_cell.angle_beta   90.00
_cell.angle_gamma   90.00
#
_symmetry.space_group_name_H-M   'P 1'
#
loop_
_entity.id
_entity.type
_entity.pdbx_description
1 polymer ?
#
loop_
_entity_poly.entity_id
_entity_poly.type
_entity_poly.pdbx_seq_one_letter_code
_entity_poly.pdbx_strand_id
1 'polypeptide(L)'
;MHGGGLGPGGLSGAGGKSPFGGSSGSNRRYNLTFSISARNLLNTFNPGPPVGNLSSPFFGQSINTAGGPFASASANRRIDLQVRFSF
;
A
#
# COMPACT_ATOMS: atom_id res chain seq x y z
N MET A 1 -38.52 -8.84 32.12
CA MET A 1 -38.13 -7.84 31.10
C MET A 1 -38.01 -8.62 29.80
N HIS A 2 -39.03 -8.53 28.94
CA HIS A 2 -39.19 -9.40 27.77
C HIS A 2 -38.14 -9.08 26.70
N GLY A 3 -37.50 -10.13 26.18
CA GLY A 3 -36.56 -10.06 25.07
C GLY A 3 -37.25 -9.70 23.75
N GLY A 4 -36.57 -8.88 22.96
CA GLY A 4 -36.89 -8.64 21.55
C GLY A 4 -35.73 -9.13 20.70
N GLY A 5 -35.91 -10.31 20.08
CA GLY A 5 -34.96 -10.87 19.13
C GLY A 5 -34.83 -9.98 17.89
N LEU A 6 -33.60 -9.81 17.43
CA LEU A 6 -33.32 -9.22 16.11
C LEU A 6 -33.75 -10.24 15.07
N GLY A 7 -34.86 -9.97 14.38
CA GLY A 7 -35.38 -10.80 13.31
C GLY A 7 -34.41 -10.89 12.11
N PRO A 8 -34.62 -11.87 11.21
CA PRO A 8 -33.73 -12.14 10.10
C PRO A 8 -33.99 -11.12 8.97
N GLY A 9 -33.34 -9.96 9.03
CA GLY A 9 -33.34 -9.02 7.92
C GLY A 9 -33.40 -7.55 8.32
N GLY A 10 -32.25 -6.94 8.63
CA GLY A 10 -32.21 -5.52 8.95
C GLY A 10 -30.86 -4.83 8.82
N LEU A 11 -29.96 -5.32 7.96
CA LEU A 11 -28.76 -4.57 7.52
C LEU A 11 -28.85 -4.16 6.04
N SER A 12 -30.07 -4.05 5.50
CA SER A 12 -30.30 -3.46 4.17
C SER A 12 -30.24 -1.94 4.29
N GLY A 13 -29.05 -1.36 4.34
CA GLY A 13 -28.96 0.09 4.50
C GLY A 13 -27.58 0.71 4.51
N ALA A 14 -26.58 0.08 3.92
CA ALA A 14 -25.30 0.76 3.67
C ALA A 14 -24.68 0.18 2.41
N GLY A 15 -25.22 0.62 1.26
CA GLY A 15 -24.52 0.51 -0.01
C GLY A 15 -23.19 1.23 0.11
N GLY A 16 -22.15 0.46 0.48
CA GLY A 16 -20.77 0.90 0.49
C GLY A 16 -20.37 1.29 -0.92
N LYS A 17 -20.55 2.56 -1.24
CA LYS A 17 -19.97 3.17 -2.43
C LYS A 17 -18.46 3.09 -2.24
N SER A 18 -17.82 2.13 -2.90
CA SER A 18 -16.39 2.22 -3.19
C SER A 18 -16.09 3.64 -3.68
N PRO A 19 -15.02 4.30 -3.22
CA PRO A 19 -14.65 5.65 -3.63
C PRO A 19 -14.37 5.80 -5.15
N PHE A 20 -14.43 4.70 -5.89
CA PHE A 20 -14.31 4.62 -7.36
C PHE A 20 -15.60 4.14 -8.07
N GLY A 21 -16.75 4.12 -7.39
CA GLY A 21 -17.98 3.48 -7.86
C GLY A 21 -19.10 4.44 -8.24
N GLY A 22 -18.90 5.26 -9.27
CA GLY A 22 -19.98 6.02 -9.90
C GLY A 22 -20.86 5.11 -10.75
N SER A 23 -21.94 4.57 -10.18
CA SER A 23 -22.99 3.90 -10.94
C SER A 23 -23.88 4.96 -11.61
N SER A 24 -23.46 5.46 -12.76
CA SER A 24 -24.31 6.18 -13.71
C SER A 24 -24.67 5.23 -14.85
N GLY A 25 -25.97 5.02 -15.05
CA GLY A 25 -26.58 4.04 -15.94
C GLY A 25 -25.94 3.93 -17.32
N SER A 26 -25.06 2.94 -17.47
CA SER A 26 -24.37 2.65 -18.72
C SER A 26 -24.27 1.13 -18.85
N ASN A 27 -24.76 0.57 -19.97
CA ASN A 27 -24.64 -0.84 -20.35
C ASN A 27 -23.18 -1.16 -20.75
N ARG A 28 -22.23 -0.91 -19.84
CA ARG A 28 -20.81 -1.20 -20.03
C ARG A 28 -20.57 -2.66 -19.76
N ARG A 29 -20.48 -3.42 -20.85
CA ARG A 29 -20.11 -4.86 -20.85
C ARG A 29 -18.62 -5.11 -20.67
N TYR A 30 -17.80 -4.05 -20.68
CA TYR A 30 -16.36 -4.16 -20.53
C TYR A 30 -15.85 -2.98 -19.69
N ASN A 31 -14.85 -3.23 -18.86
CA ASN A 31 -14.16 -2.22 -18.06
C ASN A 31 -12.65 -2.45 -18.14
N LEU A 32 -11.89 -1.37 -18.31
CA LEU A 32 -10.44 -1.36 -18.28
C LEU A 32 -9.97 -0.34 -17.24
N THR A 33 -9.32 -0.80 -16.18
CA THR A 33 -8.78 0.03 -15.10
C THR A 33 -7.25 0.00 -15.12
N PHE A 34 -6.61 1.17 -15.09
CA PHE A 34 -5.17 1.32 -14.91
C PHE A 34 -4.89 1.79 -13.48
N SER A 35 -3.91 1.15 -12.82
CA SER A 35 -3.48 1.50 -11.47
C SER A 35 -1.96 1.65 -11.43
N ILE A 36 -1.50 2.65 -10.68
CA ILE A 36 -0.08 2.90 -10.42
C ILE A 36 0.14 3.03 -8.91
N SER A 37 1.19 2.40 -8.40
CA SER A 37 1.62 2.51 -7.01
C SER A 37 3.12 2.75 -6.97
N ALA A 38 3.55 3.85 -6.35
CA ALA A 38 4.96 4.15 -6.16
C ALA A 38 5.34 4.05 -4.69
N ARG A 39 6.43 3.33 -4.39
CA ARG A 39 7.06 3.31 -3.07
C ARG A 39 8.46 3.89 -3.19
N ASN A 40 8.80 4.75 -2.24
CA ASN A 40 10.05 5.50 -2.26
C ASN A 40 10.27 6.29 -3.57
N LEU A 41 9.25 7.04 -4.01
CA LEU A 41 9.28 7.81 -5.25
C LEU A 41 10.44 8.82 -5.27
N LEU A 42 10.69 9.49 -4.15
CA LEU A 42 11.76 10.49 -4.01
C LEU A 42 13.14 9.89 -3.72
N ASN A 43 13.26 8.56 -3.66
CA ASN A 43 14.51 7.86 -3.34
C ASN A 43 15.13 8.31 -1.99
N THR A 44 14.30 8.39 -0.95
CA THR A 44 14.76 8.54 0.43
C THR A 44 15.49 7.26 0.86
N PHE A 45 16.77 7.40 1.18
CA PHE A 45 17.62 6.33 1.67
C PHE A 45 17.65 6.34 3.20
N ASN A 46 17.50 5.17 3.82
CA ASN A 46 17.61 5.01 5.26
C ASN A 46 19.00 4.44 5.60
N PRO A 47 19.98 5.28 6.00
CA PRO A 47 21.31 4.80 6.35
C PRO A 47 21.27 3.90 7.59
N GLY A 48 22.07 2.85 7.57
CA GLY A 48 22.28 1.96 8.72
C GLY A 48 23.27 2.53 9.73
N PRO A 49 23.58 1.77 10.79
CA PRO A 49 24.54 2.18 11.80
C PRO A 49 25.90 2.53 11.16
N PRO A 50 26.54 3.64 11.57
CA PRO A 50 27.87 3.99 11.08
C PRO A 50 28.93 2.95 11.45
N VAL A 51 30.01 2.87 10.67
CA VAL A 51 31.15 2.00 10.98
C VAL A 51 31.82 2.45 12.27
N GLY A 52 31.85 1.58 13.28
CA GLY A 52 32.44 1.83 14.60
C GLY A 52 33.93 1.46 14.73
N ASN A 53 34.56 0.97 13.66
CA ASN A 53 35.98 0.61 13.66
C ASN A 53 36.85 1.84 13.38
N LEU A 54 37.58 2.32 14.40
CA LEU A 54 38.48 3.48 14.32
C LEU A 54 39.63 3.32 13.31
N SER A 55 40.00 2.08 12.98
CA SER A 55 41.03 1.79 11.95
C SER A 55 40.46 1.78 10.53
N SER A 56 39.15 1.95 10.35
CA SER A 56 38.52 1.98 9.04
C SER A 56 38.55 3.39 8.43
N PRO A 57 38.85 3.54 7.13
CA PRO A 57 38.69 4.83 6.45
C PRO A 57 37.23 5.30 6.39
N PHE A 58 36.27 4.40 6.71
CA PHE A 58 34.84 4.69 6.73
C PHE A 58 34.31 4.91 8.14
N PHE A 59 35.18 5.09 9.15
CA PHE A 59 34.74 5.36 10.52
C PHE A 59 33.73 6.52 10.57
N GLY A 60 32.61 6.31 11.26
CA GLY A 60 31.53 7.30 11.34
C GLY A 60 30.67 7.45 10.08
N GLN A 61 30.89 6.64 9.04
CA GLN A 61 30.08 6.61 7.82
C GLN A 61 29.13 5.41 7.80
N SER A 62 27.92 5.61 7.28
CA SER A 62 26.95 4.55 7.01
C SER A 62 27.10 4.03 5.59
N ILE A 63 27.67 2.84 5.42
CA ILE A 63 27.96 2.23 4.11
C ILE A 63 26.90 1.21 3.66
N ASN A 64 25.81 1.12 4.41
CA ASN A 64 24.78 0.11 4.32
C ASN A 64 23.43 0.72 4.71
N THR A 65 22.35 0.15 4.18
CA THR A 65 20.97 0.51 4.57
C THR A 65 20.70 0.05 6.00
N ALA A 66 19.83 0.75 6.73
CA ALA A 66 19.29 0.27 7.99
C ALA A 66 18.78 -1.17 7.84
N GLY A 67 18.95 -1.98 8.90
CA GLY A 67 18.39 -3.33 9.01
C GLY A 67 17.15 -3.33 9.92
N GLY A 68 16.38 -4.43 9.89
CA GLY A 68 15.18 -4.60 10.72
C GLY A 68 13.91 -4.87 9.90
N PRO A 69 12.75 -5.10 10.57
CA PRO A 69 11.52 -5.52 9.90
C PRO A 69 10.98 -4.51 8.87
N PHE A 70 11.41 -3.24 8.94
CA PHE A 70 11.04 -2.17 8.02
C PHE A 70 12.17 -1.76 7.08
N ALA A 71 13.31 -2.45 7.13
CA ALA A 71 14.51 -2.03 6.46
C ALA A 71 15.02 -3.20 5.59
N SER A 72 14.75 -3.10 4.29
CA SER A 72 14.97 -4.16 3.32
C SER A 72 15.43 -3.54 2.01
N ALA A 73 16.14 -4.28 1.16
CA ALA A 73 16.56 -3.80 -0.17
C ALA A 73 15.36 -3.40 -1.06
N SER A 74 14.15 -3.86 -0.72
CA SER A 74 12.88 -3.43 -1.32
C SER A 74 12.45 -2.01 -0.94
N ALA A 75 13.16 -1.36 -0.01
CA ALA A 75 13.05 0.06 0.27
C ALA A 75 13.65 0.92 -0.84
N ASN A 76 14.36 0.36 -1.82
CA ASN A 76 14.72 1.06 -3.06
C ASN A 76 13.45 1.50 -3.83
N ARG A 77 13.58 2.58 -4.62
CA ARG A 77 12.51 3.12 -5.46
C ARG A 77 11.83 2.02 -6.27
N ARG A 78 10.51 1.84 -6.07
CA ARG A 78 9.68 0.84 -6.76
C ARG A 78 8.42 1.49 -7.32
N ILE A 79 8.07 1.14 -8.56
CA ILE A 79 6.84 1.57 -9.23
C ILE A 79 6.14 0.30 -9.72
N ASP A 80 4.92 0.08 -9.25
CA ASP A 80 4.05 -1.03 -9.64
C ASP A 80 2.95 -0.49 -10.56
N LEU A 81 2.79 -1.13 -11.72
CA LEU A 81 1.78 -0.81 -12.72
C LEU A 81 0.84 -2.01 -12.88
N GLN A 82 -0.46 -1.77 -12.79
CA GLN A 82 -1.48 -2.81 -12.93
C GLN A 82 -2.53 -2.37 -13.94
N VAL A 83 -2.93 -3.31 -14.78
CA VAL A 83 -4.07 -3.17 -15.68
C VAL A 83 -5.07 -4.26 -15.34
N ARG A 84 -6.33 -3.88 -15.12
CA ARG A 84 -7.42 -4.82 -14.86
C ARG A 84 -8.51 -4.66 -15.91
N PHE A 85 -8.73 -5.72 -16.66
CA PHE A 85 -9.86 -5.85 -17.57
C PHE A 85 -10.95 -6.72 -16.93
N SER A 86 -12.22 -6.32 -17.07
CA SER A 86 -13.38 -7.14 -16.69
C SER A 86 -14.47 -7.06 -17.75
N PHE A 87 -15.17 -8.17 -17.96
CA PHE A 87 -16.26 -8.35 -18.93
C PHE A 87 -17.55 -8.79 -18.24
#